data_AF-A0A511AVL6-F1
#
_entry.id   AF-A0A511AVL6-F1
#
_cell.length_a   1.000
_cell.length_b   1.000
_cell.length_c   1.000
_cell.angle_alpha   90.00
_cell.angle_beta   90.00
_cell.angle_gamma   90.00
#
_symmetry.space_group_name_H-M   'P 1'
#
loop_
_entity.id
_entity.type
_entity.pdbx_description
1 polymer ?
#
loop_
_entity_poly.entity_id
_entity_poly.type
_entity_poly.pdbx_seq_one_letter_code
_entity_poly.pdbx_strand_id
1 'polypeptide(L)'
;MTNGLEDTLFIKYKNDTTELTDLLQAHKKDSLIELSENYAVPAKKSWNKHTIATHLSEKVLEQAETIYHPVLKDILMRLPDLETNLYRVKSLDEIQGFNPLIQKGFFFVSKEKESILLIIPEEILFSVKDRLNTESPLQTDKFSSEEKQKSEWFKTWNDKLTAIYGHAPLKHLEASWNRYARRKVTMDEIREILNQE
;
A
#
# COMPACT_ATOMS: atom_id res chain seq x y z
N MET A 1 -6.33 -6.94 -17.78
CA MET A 1 -7.01 -5.66 -18.05
C MET A 1 -6.02 -4.58 -17.71
N THR A 2 -5.53 -3.86 -18.70
CA THR A 2 -4.60 -2.73 -18.51
C THR A 2 -5.44 -1.55 -18.02
N ASN A 3 -5.53 -1.35 -16.71
CA ASN A 3 -6.08 -0.10 -16.15
C ASN A 3 -5.13 1.02 -16.59
N GLY A 4 -5.54 1.73 -17.63
CA GLY A 4 -4.78 2.81 -18.23
C GLY A 4 -4.75 4.03 -17.31
N LEU A 5 -3.87 4.97 -17.60
CA LEU A 5 -3.83 6.29 -16.97
C LEU A 5 -5.16 7.08 -17.08
N GLU A 6 -6.06 6.63 -17.94
CA GLU A 6 -7.41 7.19 -18.13
C GLU A 6 -8.36 6.90 -16.96
N ASP A 7 -8.10 5.88 -16.15
CA ASP A 7 -8.95 5.49 -15.01
C ASP A 7 -8.54 6.15 -13.68
N THR A 8 -7.55 7.04 -13.69
CA THR A 8 -7.08 7.71 -12.47
C THR A 8 -8.15 8.66 -11.94
N LEU A 9 -8.69 8.34 -10.76
CA LEU A 9 -9.73 9.13 -10.10
C LEU A 9 -9.13 10.40 -9.49
N PHE A 10 -9.33 11.53 -10.17
CA PHE A 10 -8.95 12.84 -9.64
C PHE A 10 -9.96 13.35 -8.59
N ILE A 11 -9.44 13.88 -7.48
CA ILE A 11 -10.23 14.58 -6.47
C ILE A 11 -10.14 16.10 -6.64
N LYS A 12 -11.16 16.81 -6.14
CA LYS A 12 -11.10 18.27 -5.99
C LYS A 12 -10.48 18.61 -4.65
N TYR A 13 -9.15 18.67 -4.62
CA TYR A 13 -8.40 19.06 -3.42
C TYR A 13 -8.70 20.50 -3.00
N LYS A 14 -8.90 20.72 -1.70
CA LYS A 14 -9.12 22.04 -1.10
C LYS A 14 -8.24 22.18 0.13
N ASN A 15 -7.53 23.30 0.24
CA ASN A 15 -6.98 23.84 1.50
C ASN A 15 -6.21 22.84 2.38
N ASP A 16 -5.11 22.28 1.90
CA ASP A 16 -4.15 21.54 2.73
C ASP A 16 -4.73 20.36 3.55
N THR A 17 -5.94 19.88 3.24
CA THR A 17 -6.58 18.79 3.99
C THR A 17 -5.95 17.45 3.62
N THR A 18 -5.23 16.82 4.53
CA THR A 18 -4.61 15.51 4.33
C THR A 18 -5.28 14.38 5.11
N GLU A 19 -6.38 14.66 5.80
CA GLU A 19 -7.20 13.64 6.47
C GLU A 19 -7.90 12.72 5.46
N LEU A 20 -7.84 11.40 5.69
CA LEU A 20 -8.39 10.38 4.81
C LEU A 20 -9.88 10.59 4.56
N THR A 21 -10.65 10.92 5.60
CA THR A 21 -12.10 11.12 5.48
C THR A 21 -12.43 12.32 4.59
N ASP A 22 -11.65 13.40 4.64
CA ASP A 22 -11.85 14.58 3.80
C ASP A 22 -11.42 14.35 2.35
N LEU A 23 -10.31 13.63 2.15
CA LEU A 23 -9.84 13.22 0.83
C LEU A 23 -10.86 12.29 0.14
N LEU A 24 -11.44 11.35 0.88
CA LEU A 24 -12.54 10.51 0.38
C LEU A 24 -13.76 11.38 0.00
N GLN A 25 -14.16 12.33 0.85
CA GLN A 25 -15.27 13.24 0.55
C GLN A 25 -15.04 14.10 -0.70
N ALA A 26 -13.78 14.32 -1.11
CA ALA A 26 -13.43 15.08 -2.30
C ALA A 26 -13.73 14.34 -3.61
N HIS A 27 -14.02 13.04 -3.57
CA HIS A 27 -14.52 12.29 -4.71
C HIS A 27 -15.97 12.66 -5.09
N LYS A 28 -16.36 12.29 -6.31
CA LYS A 28 -17.76 12.23 -6.71
C LYS A 28 -18.47 11.13 -5.91
N LYS A 29 -19.76 11.33 -5.64
CA LYS A 29 -20.55 10.37 -4.86
C LYS A 29 -20.60 8.98 -5.50
N ASP A 30 -20.70 8.90 -6.82
CA ASP A 30 -20.73 7.62 -7.53
C ASP A 30 -19.42 6.84 -7.34
N SER A 31 -18.27 7.52 -7.41
CA SER A 31 -16.95 6.91 -7.14
C SER A 31 -16.81 6.43 -5.69
N LEU A 32 -17.39 7.15 -4.73
CA LEU A 32 -17.40 6.71 -3.32
C LEU A 32 -18.24 5.44 -3.12
N ILE A 33 -19.36 5.32 -3.83
CA ILE A 33 -20.20 4.12 -3.79
C ILE A 33 -19.44 2.94 -4.39
N GLU A 34 -18.80 3.12 -5.55
CA GLU A 34 -17.96 2.10 -6.19
C GLU A 34 -16.80 1.66 -5.29
N LEU A 35 -16.10 2.60 -4.66
CA LEU A 35 -15.07 2.28 -3.67
C LEU A 35 -15.65 1.49 -2.49
N SER A 36 -16.82 1.87 -1.99
CA SER A 36 -17.48 1.15 -0.89
C SER A 36 -17.80 -0.28 -1.26
N GLU A 37 -18.29 -0.52 -2.48
CA GLU A 37 -18.55 -1.87 -3.01
C GLU A 37 -17.26 -2.69 -3.08
N ASN A 38 -16.16 -2.10 -3.56
CA ASN A 38 -14.83 -2.74 -3.62
C ASN A 38 -14.29 -3.15 -2.24
N TYR A 39 -14.67 -2.42 -1.19
CA TYR A 39 -14.29 -2.70 0.20
C TYR A 39 -15.32 -3.53 0.96
N ALA A 40 -16.39 -3.98 0.29
CA ALA A 40 -17.54 -4.66 0.90
C ALA A 40 -18.17 -3.85 2.06
N VAL A 41 -18.12 -2.52 1.96
CA VAL A 41 -18.76 -1.59 2.90
C VAL A 41 -20.19 -1.32 2.42
N PRO A 42 -21.22 -1.53 3.26
CA PRO A 42 -22.61 -1.33 2.86
C PRO A 42 -22.92 0.16 2.70
N ALA A 43 -22.80 0.69 1.47
CA ALA A 43 -23.15 2.07 1.15
C ALA A 43 -24.53 2.17 0.48
N LYS A 44 -25.47 2.89 1.10
CA LYS A 44 -26.78 3.16 0.49
C LYS A 44 -26.71 4.40 -0.39
N LYS A 45 -27.38 4.37 -1.55
CA LYS A 45 -27.50 5.55 -2.44
C LYS A 45 -28.11 6.79 -1.75
N SER A 46 -28.91 6.60 -0.71
CA SER A 46 -29.52 7.68 0.07
C SER A 46 -28.57 8.35 1.07
N TRP A 47 -27.42 7.74 1.38
CA TRP A 47 -26.46 8.32 2.32
C TRP A 47 -25.79 9.56 1.73
N ASN A 48 -25.44 10.51 2.59
CA ASN A 48 -24.63 11.65 2.17
C ASN A 48 -23.16 11.23 2.02
N LYS A 49 -22.34 12.05 1.34
CA LYS A 49 -20.93 11.71 1.08
C LYS A 49 -20.12 11.54 2.36
N HIS A 50 -20.40 12.35 3.38
CA HIS A 50 -19.71 12.30 4.65
C HIS A 50 -19.88 10.94 5.33
N THR A 51 -21.12 10.45 5.47
CA THR A 51 -21.41 9.13 6.05
C THR A 51 -20.72 8.00 5.29
N ILE A 52 -20.73 8.05 3.95
CA ILE A 52 -20.04 7.04 3.13
C ILE A 52 -18.53 7.09 3.38
N ALA A 53 -17.94 8.29 3.35
CA ALA A 53 -16.51 8.48 3.55
C ALA A 53 -16.04 8.06 4.95
N THR A 54 -16.82 8.30 6.00
CA THR A 54 -16.50 7.87 7.37
C THR A 54 -16.44 6.35 7.49
N HIS A 55 -17.44 5.63 6.98
CA HIS A 55 -17.41 4.17 7.03
C HIS A 55 -16.31 3.58 6.13
N LEU A 56 -16.05 4.23 5.01
CA LEU A 56 -15.00 3.80 4.09
C LEU A 56 -13.60 4.06 4.68
N SER A 57 -13.38 5.18 5.38
CA SER A 57 -12.09 5.50 5.98
C SER A 57 -11.69 4.50 7.06
N GLU A 58 -12.64 4.08 7.91
CA GLU A 58 -12.43 3.00 8.89
C GLU A 58 -11.92 1.72 8.19
N LYS A 59 -12.58 1.30 7.11
CA LYS A 59 -12.22 0.07 6.40
C LYS A 59 -10.91 0.17 5.63
N VAL A 60 -10.65 1.33 5.00
CA VAL A 60 -9.39 1.61 4.32
C VAL A 60 -8.24 1.57 5.32
N LEU A 61 -8.38 2.21 6.48
CA LEU A 61 -7.35 2.21 7.51
C LEU A 61 -7.10 0.80 8.07
N GLU A 62 -8.16 0.03 8.35
CA GLU A 62 -8.03 -1.38 8.76
C GLU A 62 -7.23 -2.18 7.74
N GLN A 63 -7.50 -2.02 6.44
CA GLN A 63 -6.76 -2.71 5.38
C GLN A 63 -5.32 -2.22 5.25
N ALA A 64 -5.08 -0.93 5.46
CA ALA A 64 -3.74 -0.35 5.46
C ALA A 64 -2.86 -0.94 6.58
N GLU A 65 -3.44 -1.16 7.77
CA GLU A 65 -2.75 -1.72 8.93
C GLU A 65 -2.57 -3.23 8.90
N THR A 66 -3.34 -3.93 8.05
CA THR A 66 -3.36 -5.39 7.99
C THR A 66 -2.73 -5.89 6.70
N ILE A 67 -3.55 -6.04 5.65
CA ILE A 67 -3.19 -6.75 4.41
C ILE A 67 -2.21 -5.93 3.58
N TYR A 68 -2.39 -4.61 3.53
CA TYR A 68 -1.58 -3.73 2.69
C TYR A 68 -0.38 -3.14 3.41
N HIS A 69 -0.24 -3.33 4.72
CA HIS A 69 0.85 -2.74 5.51
C HIS A 69 2.24 -3.01 4.91
N PRO A 70 2.62 -4.26 4.54
CA PRO A 70 3.95 -4.51 3.97
C PRO A 70 4.17 -3.77 2.64
N VAL A 71 3.14 -3.71 1.81
CA VAL A 71 3.19 -3.06 0.50
C VAL A 71 3.29 -1.54 0.65
N LEU A 72 2.50 -0.96 1.55
CA LEU A 72 2.52 0.47 1.87
C LEU A 72 3.87 0.85 2.48
N LYS A 73 4.41 0.05 3.40
CA LYS A 73 5.74 0.24 3.98
C LYS A 73 6.82 0.26 2.91
N ASP A 74 6.87 -0.74 2.04
CA ASP A 74 7.87 -0.82 0.97
C ASP A 74 7.80 0.35 -0.01
N ILE A 75 6.58 0.84 -0.28
CA ILE A 75 6.35 1.96 -1.19
C ILE A 75 6.73 3.29 -0.52
N LEU A 76 6.28 3.54 0.70
CA LEU A 76 6.55 4.78 1.43
C LEU A 76 8.05 4.94 1.71
N MET A 77 8.76 3.86 2.05
CA MET A 77 10.22 3.86 2.25
C MET A 77 11.03 4.26 1.01
N ARG A 78 10.42 4.28 -0.19
CA ARG A 78 11.06 4.68 -1.45
C ARG A 78 10.74 6.11 -1.86
N LEU A 79 9.82 6.77 -1.16
CA LEU A 79 9.55 8.19 -1.36
C LEU A 79 10.73 9.03 -0.86
N PRO A 80 10.96 10.23 -1.43
CA PRO A 80 12.13 11.04 -1.10
C PRO A 80 12.19 11.45 0.38
N ASP A 81 11.03 11.52 1.02
CA ASP A 81 10.88 11.73 2.45
C ASP A 81 9.60 11.02 2.92
N LEU A 82 9.55 10.68 4.21
CA LEU A 82 8.36 10.10 4.84
C LEU A 82 7.52 11.16 5.56
N GLU A 83 8.02 12.39 5.68
CA GLU A 83 7.40 13.45 6.49
C GLU A 83 6.34 14.22 5.72
N THR A 84 6.44 14.26 4.40
CA THR A 84 5.53 15.00 3.54
C THR A 84 4.40 14.11 3.06
N ASN A 85 3.19 14.65 3.11
CA ASN A 85 1.98 13.96 2.66
C ASN A 85 1.62 14.33 1.22
N LEU A 86 2.42 15.19 0.58
CA LEU A 86 2.12 15.88 -0.67
C LEU A 86 3.33 15.84 -1.59
N TYR A 87 3.18 15.20 -2.75
CA TYR A 87 4.23 15.10 -3.75
C TYR A 87 3.75 15.69 -5.07
N ARG A 88 4.46 16.71 -5.56
CA ARG A 88 4.21 17.33 -6.86
C ARG A 88 4.99 16.58 -7.94
N VAL A 89 4.28 16.07 -8.93
CA VAL A 89 4.85 15.41 -10.11
C VAL A 89 4.44 16.16 -11.37
N LYS A 90 5.23 16.04 -12.44
CA LYS A 90 4.97 16.77 -13.69
C LYS A 90 3.97 16.06 -14.58
N SER A 91 3.89 14.74 -14.48
CA SER A 91 3.09 13.90 -15.37
C SER A 91 2.44 12.73 -14.65
N LEU A 92 1.38 12.17 -15.25
CA LEU A 92 0.73 10.96 -14.75
C LEU A 92 1.66 9.73 -14.80
N ASP A 93 2.59 9.71 -15.75
CA ASP A 93 3.54 8.60 -15.93
C ASP A 93 4.41 8.38 -14.69
N GLU A 94 4.74 9.46 -13.97
CA GLU A 94 5.53 9.40 -12.73
C GLU A 94 4.80 8.72 -11.57
N ILE A 95 3.46 8.68 -11.61
CA ILE A 95 2.62 8.08 -10.56
C ILE A 95 1.86 6.83 -11.02
N GLN A 96 2.10 6.37 -12.25
CA GLN A 96 1.42 5.20 -12.81
C GLN A 96 1.60 3.95 -11.93
N GLY A 97 2.77 3.80 -11.31
CA GLY A 97 3.06 2.71 -10.37
C GLY A 97 2.18 2.72 -9.11
N PHE A 98 1.60 3.87 -8.77
CA PHE A 98 0.71 4.04 -7.62
C PHE A 98 -0.77 3.85 -7.97
N ASN A 99 -1.13 3.68 -9.24
CA ASN A 99 -2.53 3.52 -9.67
C ASN A 99 -3.29 2.46 -8.86
N PRO A 100 -2.74 1.28 -8.53
CA PRO A 100 -3.45 0.32 -7.69
C PRO A 100 -3.78 0.87 -6.29
N LEU A 101 -2.87 1.64 -5.69
CA LEU A 101 -3.10 2.26 -4.37
C LEU A 101 -4.09 3.43 -4.45
N ILE A 102 -4.05 4.18 -5.55
CA ILE A 102 -5.02 5.25 -5.83
C ILE A 102 -6.43 4.68 -6.00
N GLN A 103 -6.56 3.61 -6.79
CA GLN A 103 -7.85 2.93 -7.00
C GLN A 103 -8.38 2.27 -5.72
N LYS A 104 -7.49 1.93 -4.79
CA LYS A 104 -7.86 1.44 -3.46
C LYS A 104 -8.12 2.57 -2.46
N GLY A 105 -7.95 3.84 -2.82
CA GLY A 105 -8.17 4.96 -1.90
C GLY A 105 -7.13 5.04 -0.78
N PHE A 106 -5.97 4.41 -0.94
CA PHE A 106 -4.83 4.62 -0.05
C PHE A 106 -4.12 5.92 -0.38
N PHE A 107 -3.97 6.23 -1.67
CA PHE A 107 -3.41 7.50 -2.16
C PHE A 107 -4.44 8.27 -2.99
N PHE A 108 -4.26 9.57 -3.13
CA PHE A 108 -5.17 10.45 -3.82
C PHE A 108 -4.42 11.33 -4.82
N VAL A 109 -5.13 11.77 -5.85
CA VAL A 109 -4.52 12.56 -6.92
C VAL A 109 -5.36 13.78 -7.22
N SER A 110 -4.73 14.95 -7.30
CA SER A 110 -5.37 16.20 -7.70
C SER A 110 -4.61 16.82 -8.86
N LYS A 111 -5.33 17.54 -9.73
CA LYS A 111 -4.73 18.28 -10.84
C LYS A 111 -4.58 19.74 -10.44
N GLU A 112 -3.35 20.26 -10.48
CA GLU A 112 -3.04 21.66 -10.20
C GLU A 112 -2.38 22.33 -11.40
N LYS A 113 -3.14 23.14 -12.15
CA LYS A 113 -2.68 23.92 -13.33
C LYS A 113 -1.86 23.09 -14.33
N GLU A 114 -0.55 22.99 -14.10
CA GLU A 114 0.45 22.32 -14.95
C GLU A 114 1.13 21.12 -14.27
N SER A 115 0.68 20.74 -13.09
CA SER A 115 1.25 19.67 -12.28
C SER A 115 0.17 18.76 -11.71
N ILE A 116 0.61 17.61 -11.22
CA ILE A 116 -0.25 16.65 -10.54
C ILE A 116 0.26 16.52 -9.11
N LEU A 117 -0.69 16.54 -8.18
CA LEU A 117 -0.42 16.41 -6.76
C LEU A 117 -0.83 15.01 -6.32
N LEU A 118 0.15 14.19 -5.95
CA LEU A 118 -0.08 12.94 -5.24
C LEU A 118 -0.18 13.25 -3.75
N ILE A 119 -1.24 12.78 -3.13
CA ILE A 119 -1.58 13.05 -1.74
C ILE A 119 -1.64 11.70 -1.02
N ILE A 120 -0.93 11.60 0.10
CA ILE A 120 -0.94 10.45 0.98
C ILE A 120 -1.64 10.87 2.27
N PRO A 121 -2.73 10.20 2.68
CA PRO A 121 -3.42 10.57 3.90
C PRO A 121 -2.54 10.42 5.13
N GLU A 122 -2.75 11.30 6.10
CA GLU A 122 -2.02 11.30 7.38
C GLU A 122 -2.11 9.97 8.10
N GLU A 123 -3.30 9.39 8.14
CA GLU A 123 -3.59 8.14 8.85
C GLU A 123 -2.85 6.96 8.21
N ILE A 124 -2.68 6.98 6.89
CA ILE A 124 -1.92 5.95 6.16
C ILE A 124 -0.42 6.10 6.42
N LEU A 125 0.10 7.33 6.42
CA LEU A 125 1.50 7.57 6.77
C LEU A 125 1.78 7.23 8.23
N PHE A 126 0.89 7.59 9.14
CA PHE A 126 1.01 7.32 10.56
C PHE A 126 0.97 5.82 10.85
N SER A 127 0.01 5.08 10.29
CA SER A 127 -0.09 3.63 10.50
C SER A 127 1.17 2.86 10.06
N VAL A 128 1.89 3.37 9.06
CA VAL A 128 3.16 2.81 8.62
C VAL A 128 4.34 3.25 9.49
N LYS A 129 4.42 4.54 9.83
CA LYS A 129 5.48 5.09 10.70
C LYS A 129 5.45 4.53 12.11
N ASP A 130 4.28 4.39 12.70
CA ASP A 130 4.13 3.92 14.08
C ASP A 130 4.70 2.51 14.22
N ARG A 131 4.47 1.65 13.23
CA ARG A 131 5.09 0.32 13.17
C ARG A 131 6.59 0.35 12.85
N LEU A 132 7.05 1.25 11.98
CA LEU A 132 8.49 1.43 11.74
C LEU A 132 9.25 1.82 13.02
N ASN A 133 8.68 2.72 13.82
CA ASN A 133 9.26 3.16 15.09
C ASN A 133 9.15 2.09 16.18
N THR A 134 8.07 1.31 16.17
CA THR A 134 7.93 0.14 17.06
C THR A 134 8.88 -1.00 16.66
N GLU A 135 9.29 -1.04 15.39
CA GLU A 135 10.22 -2.02 14.82
C GLU A 135 11.71 -1.60 14.87
N SER A 136 12.10 -0.56 15.61
CA SER A 136 13.53 -0.26 15.84
C SER A 136 13.82 0.40 17.19
N PRO A 137 14.82 -0.10 17.95
CA PRO A 137 16.16 -0.25 17.40
C PRO A 137 16.75 -1.66 17.54
N LEU A 138 16.85 -2.40 16.43
CA LEU A 138 18.01 -3.27 16.24
C LEU A 138 19.12 -2.43 15.61
N GLN A 139 19.86 -1.80 16.52
CA GLN A 139 21.29 -1.52 16.48
C GLN A 139 21.99 -1.71 15.11
N THR A 140 22.56 -0.60 14.65
CA THR A 140 23.91 -0.58 14.08
C THR A 140 24.85 -1.48 14.88
N ASP A 141 25.01 -2.74 14.48
CA ASP A 141 26.25 -3.48 14.67
C ASP A 141 26.29 -4.76 13.81
N LYS A 142 27.34 -4.82 12.98
CA LYS A 142 28.03 -6.03 12.50
C LYS A 142 27.26 -7.05 11.67
N PHE A 143 27.67 -7.15 10.41
CA PHE A 143 27.89 -8.40 9.65
C PHE A 143 27.62 -9.69 10.44
N SER A 144 26.36 -10.14 10.49
CA SER A 144 26.02 -11.51 10.90
C SER A 144 24.70 -11.98 10.26
N SER A 145 24.88 -12.80 9.23
CA SER A 145 23.95 -13.68 8.50
C SER A 145 22.71 -13.06 7.82
N GLU A 146 22.90 -12.58 6.58
CA GLU A 146 21.84 -12.46 5.56
C GLU A 146 20.94 -13.73 5.48
N GLU A 147 21.49 -14.90 5.80
CA GLU A 147 20.77 -16.19 5.77
C GLU A 147 19.64 -16.29 6.81
N LYS A 148 19.78 -15.70 8.00
CA LYS A 148 18.69 -15.70 9.00
C LYS A 148 17.53 -14.83 8.57
N GLN A 149 17.82 -13.60 8.11
CA GLN A 149 16.81 -12.68 7.56
C GLN A 149 16.12 -13.27 6.33
N LYS A 150 16.88 -13.93 5.44
CA LYS A 150 16.36 -14.69 4.31
C LYS A 150 15.38 -15.77 4.78
N SER A 151 15.72 -16.53 5.83
CA SER A 151 14.86 -17.61 6.33
C SER A 151 13.56 -17.12 6.97
N GLU A 152 13.62 -16.08 7.80
CA GLU A 152 12.45 -15.50 8.46
C GLU A 152 11.50 -14.88 7.44
N TRP A 153 12.04 -14.25 6.40
CA TRP A 153 11.25 -13.68 5.32
C TRP A 153 10.47 -14.75 4.56
N PHE A 154 11.15 -15.83 4.13
CA PHE A 154 10.48 -16.91 3.39
C PHE A 154 9.45 -17.65 4.24
N LYS A 155 9.73 -17.92 5.52
CA LYS A 155 8.79 -18.56 6.45
C LYS A 155 7.54 -17.70 6.64
N THR A 156 7.72 -16.42 6.95
CA THR A 156 6.60 -15.49 7.16
C THR A 156 5.72 -15.34 5.91
N TRP A 157 6.33 -15.28 4.73
CA TRP A 157 5.59 -15.19 3.47
C TRP A 157 4.88 -16.49 3.10
N ASN A 158 5.52 -17.64 3.34
CA ASN A 158 4.92 -18.94 3.12
C ASN A 158 3.68 -19.14 4.01
N ASP A 159 3.76 -18.77 5.29
CA ASP A 159 2.66 -18.90 6.24
C ASP A 159 1.48 -17.99 5.86
N LYS A 160 1.76 -16.75 5.47
CA LYS A 160 0.73 -15.80 5.04
C LYS A 160 0.04 -16.21 3.75
N LEU A 161 0.80 -16.68 2.74
CA LEU A 161 0.23 -17.16 1.49
C LEU A 161 -0.56 -18.46 1.69
N THR A 162 -0.10 -19.35 2.56
CA THR A 162 -0.82 -20.57 2.91
C THR A 162 -2.11 -20.26 3.68
N ALA A 163 -2.10 -19.26 4.57
CA ALA A 163 -3.31 -18.83 5.29
C ALA A 163 -4.38 -18.24 4.36
N ILE A 164 -3.97 -17.53 3.30
CA ILE A 164 -4.90 -16.87 2.36
C ILE A 164 -5.36 -17.83 1.24
N TYR A 165 -4.44 -18.62 0.68
CA TYR A 165 -4.68 -19.42 -0.53
C TYR A 165 -4.63 -20.93 -0.29
N GLY A 166 -4.49 -21.38 0.96
CA GLY A 166 -4.33 -22.79 1.34
C GLY A 166 -2.99 -23.41 0.93
N HIS A 167 -2.20 -22.73 0.09
CA HIS A 167 -0.90 -23.19 -0.40
C HIS A 167 -0.06 -21.98 -0.86
N ALA A 168 1.26 -22.08 -0.73
CA ALA A 168 2.21 -21.10 -1.24
C ALA A 168 3.07 -21.72 -2.36
N PRO A 169 2.81 -21.40 -3.65
CA PRO A 169 3.60 -21.97 -4.73
C PRO A 169 5.04 -21.43 -4.67
N LEU A 170 6.02 -22.32 -4.51
CA LEU A 170 7.45 -22.00 -4.39
C LEU A 170 7.99 -21.14 -5.54
N LYS A 171 7.47 -21.34 -6.76
CA LYS A 171 7.81 -20.53 -7.93
C LYS A 171 7.42 -19.05 -7.77
N HIS A 172 6.36 -18.78 -7.01
CA HIS A 172 5.93 -17.41 -6.69
C HIS A 172 6.85 -16.77 -5.64
N LEU A 173 7.28 -17.53 -4.64
CA LEU A 173 8.28 -17.07 -3.65
C LEU A 173 9.63 -16.77 -4.32
N GLU A 174 10.09 -17.65 -5.20
CA GLU A 174 11.32 -17.49 -5.99
C GLU A 174 11.25 -16.26 -6.90
N ALA A 175 10.20 -16.16 -7.72
CA ALA A 175 10.02 -15.03 -8.63
C ALA A 175 9.95 -13.70 -7.87
N SER A 176 9.30 -13.69 -6.71
CA SER A 176 9.17 -12.49 -5.89
C SER A 176 10.50 -12.10 -5.26
N TRP A 177 11.25 -13.03 -4.69
CA TRP A 177 12.56 -12.73 -4.12
C TRP A 177 13.58 -12.29 -5.18
N ASN A 178 13.69 -13.05 -6.28
CA ASN A 178 14.69 -12.83 -7.32
C ASN A 178 14.49 -11.56 -8.13
N ARG A 179 13.30 -10.96 -8.04
CA ARG A 179 12.98 -9.70 -8.69
C ARG A 179 13.58 -8.50 -7.95
N TYR A 180 13.87 -8.63 -6.66
CA TYR A 180 14.22 -7.50 -5.80
C TYR A 180 15.48 -7.71 -4.95
N ALA A 181 15.88 -8.96 -4.68
CA ALA A 181 17.11 -9.26 -3.94
C ALA A 181 18.35 -9.24 -4.84
N ARG A 182 19.48 -8.73 -4.32
CA ARG A 182 20.79 -8.78 -5.01
C ARG A 182 21.29 -10.21 -5.20
N ARG A 183 21.06 -11.08 -4.20
CA ARG A 183 21.40 -12.51 -4.26
C ARG A 183 20.15 -13.30 -4.63
N LYS A 184 20.15 -13.82 -5.84
CA LYS A 184 19.09 -14.71 -6.32
C LYS A 184 19.14 -16.04 -5.59
N VAL A 185 17.98 -16.65 -5.48
CA VAL A 185 17.73 -17.92 -4.82
C VAL A 185 17.05 -18.85 -5.80
N THR A 186 17.25 -20.14 -5.63
CA THR A 186 16.54 -21.15 -6.42
C THR A 186 15.35 -21.68 -5.63
N MET A 187 14.40 -22.30 -6.32
CA MET A 187 13.32 -23.03 -5.63
C MET A 187 13.85 -24.09 -4.64
N ASP A 188 14.99 -24.71 -4.92
CA ASP A 188 15.59 -25.71 -4.03
C ASP A 188 16.17 -25.08 -2.77
N GLU A 189 16.81 -23.91 -2.87
CA GLU A 189 17.24 -23.14 -1.70
C GLU A 189 16.04 -22.69 -0.84
N ILE A 190 14.93 -22.28 -1.46
CA ILE A 190 13.71 -21.90 -0.71
C ILE A 190 13.11 -23.12 0.01
N ARG A 191 13.12 -24.30 -0.61
CA ARG A 191 12.66 -25.54 0.05
C ARG A 191 13.53 -25.89 1.24
N GLU A 192 14.85 -25.81 1.12
CA GLU A 192 15.76 -26.07 2.24
C GLU A 192 15.50 -25.11 3.39
N ILE A 193 15.30 -23.82 3.10
CA ILE A 193 14.99 -22.79 4.09
C ILE A 193 13.65 -23.03 4.80
N LEU A 194 12.64 -23.49 4.07
CA LEU A 194 11.31 -23.76 4.63
C LEU A 194 11.24 -25.09 5.40
N ASN A 195 12.12 -26.05 5.09
CA ASN A 195 12.19 -27.37 5.74
C ASN A 195 13.21 -27.47 6.88
N GLN A 196 13.99 -26.42 7.16
CA GLN A 196 14.83 -26.34 8.35
C GLN A 196 13.95 -26.02 9.57
N GLU A 197 13.56 -27.07 10.31
CA GLU A 197 13.04 -27.02 11.69
C GLU A 197 14.16 -26.77 12.70
#